data_AF-A0A6N7AUD5-F1
#
_entry.id   AF-A0A6N7AUD5-F1
#
_cell.length_a   1.000
_cell.length_b   1.000
_cell.length_c   1.000
_cell.angle_alpha   90.00
_cell.angle_beta   90.00
_cell.angle_gamma   90.00
#
_symmetry.space_group_name_H-M   'P 1'
#
loop_
_entity.id
_entity.type
_entity.pdbx_description
1 polymer ?
#
loop_
_entity_poly.entity_id
_entity_poly.type
_entity_poly.pdbx_seq_one_letter_code
_entity_poly.pdbx_strand_id
1 'polypeptide(L)'
;MTSNSKFKIQSSKFKIIVSLNFIFLILHFAFASYADAAYKIYLKNGSTIKGVTRYEKSEGEIKFYFEGGMVGIPEADILKIESSKELIKDIKPAEIKPAEELKEERTKAPEPETRRDVPGSDRPQETSDIKTQPADDIKTQSAEADKKAQEIAGKEAELRKIEGELLTTRARIQNLYINASSDAERSMLQQNMMRKRKLEAEKKKLEDELKALRQN
;
A
#
# COMPACT_ATOMS: atom_id res chain seq x y z
N MET A 1 68.29 45.51 2.25
CA MET A 1 67.90 44.14 1.84
C MET A 1 67.46 43.35 3.07
N THR A 2 66.22 43.53 3.53
CA THR A 2 65.63 42.69 4.58
C THR A 2 64.10 42.79 4.47
N SER A 3 63.43 41.67 4.72
CA SER A 3 61.97 41.52 4.89
C SER A 3 61.18 41.00 3.68
N ASN A 4 61.23 39.68 3.48
CA ASN A 4 60.21 38.92 2.76
C ASN A 4 59.83 37.59 3.48
N SER A 5 60.12 37.44 4.78
CA SER A 5 59.85 36.18 5.51
C SER A 5 58.48 36.12 6.21
N LYS A 6 57.80 37.25 6.42
CA LYS A 6 56.54 37.30 7.19
C LYS A 6 55.31 36.78 6.44
N PHE A 7 55.34 36.74 5.10
CA PHE A 7 54.17 36.34 4.30
C PHE A 7 53.95 34.81 4.19
N LYS A 8 55.01 33.99 4.35
CA LYS A 8 54.89 32.52 4.24
C LYS A 8 54.27 31.85 5.47
N ILE A 9 54.34 32.47 6.65
CA ILE A 9 53.89 31.84 7.90
C ILE A 9 52.36 31.91 8.03
N GLN A 10 51.69 32.93 7.46
CA GLN A 10 50.24 33.04 7.53
C GLN A 10 49.49 32.03 6.66
N SER A 11 49.99 31.69 5.47
CA SER A 11 49.29 30.76 4.56
C SER A 11 49.31 29.31 5.06
N SER A 12 50.29 28.93 5.88
CA SER A 12 50.36 27.60 6.50
C SER A 12 49.27 27.40 7.56
N LYS A 13 49.00 28.41 8.39
CA LYS A 13 47.99 28.31 9.46
C LYS A 13 46.57 28.23 8.88
N PHE A 14 46.32 28.95 7.79
CA PHE A 14 45.03 28.92 7.11
C PHE A 14 44.70 27.55 6.51
N LYS A 15 45.69 26.86 5.92
CA LYS A 15 45.50 25.51 5.36
C LYS A 15 45.15 24.47 6.43
N ILE A 16 45.76 24.55 7.61
CA ILE A 16 45.47 23.64 8.73
C ILE A 16 44.04 23.85 9.23
N ILE A 17 43.58 25.09 9.37
CA ILE A 17 42.22 25.40 9.84
C ILE A 17 41.17 24.89 8.84
N VAL A 18 41.40 25.07 7.53
CA VAL A 18 40.49 24.57 6.48
C VAL A 18 40.46 23.04 6.45
N SER A 19 41.62 22.38 6.56
CA SER A 19 41.69 20.91 6.61
C SER A 19 41.00 20.35 7.85
N LEU A 20 41.12 20.99 9.01
CA LEU A 20 40.49 20.54 10.24
C LEU A 20 38.97 20.64 10.16
N ASN A 21 38.44 21.76 9.64
CA ASN A 21 36.99 21.92 9.42
C ASN A 21 36.43 20.90 8.43
N PHE A 22 37.17 20.56 7.38
CA PHE A 22 36.74 19.54 6.42
C PHE A 22 36.66 18.14 7.05
N ILE A 23 37.59 17.79 7.94
CA ILE A 23 37.53 16.53 8.70
C ILE A 23 36.31 16.52 9.63
N PHE A 24 36.04 17.63 10.35
CA PHE A 24 34.85 17.74 11.18
C PHE A 24 33.54 17.64 10.39
N LEU A 25 33.51 18.14 9.16
CA LEU A 25 32.36 18.03 8.24
C LEU A 25 32.13 16.58 7.82
N ILE A 26 33.20 15.86 7.41
CA ILE A 26 33.11 14.44 7.07
C ILE A 26 32.65 13.63 8.28
N LEU A 27 33.18 13.94 9.47
CA LEU A 27 32.80 13.26 10.70
C LEU A 27 31.32 13.47 11.03
N HIS A 28 30.81 14.71 10.92
CA HIS A 28 29.37 14.98 11.09
C HIS A 28 28.50 14.20 10.10
N PHE A 29 28.93 14.09 8.84
CA PHE A 29 28.19 13.32 7.83
C PHE A 29 28.19 11.82 8.10
N ALA A 30 29.31 11.28 8.60
CA ALA A 30 29.43 9.87 8.97
C ALA A 30 28.53 9.51 10.17
N PHE A 31 28.38 10.41 11.15
CA PHE A 31 27.53 10.17 12.32
C PHE A 31 26.02 10.29 12.03
N ALA A 32 25.61 11.11 11.05
CA ALA A 32 24.20 11.29 10.69
C ALA A 32 23.55 10.03 10.05
N SER A 33 24.36 9.05 9.64
CA SER A 33 23.88 7.85 8.94
C SER A 33 23.42 6.71 9.85
N TYR A 34 23.49 6.88 11.19
CA TYR A 34 22.99 5.89 12.16
C TYR A 34 21.53 6.15 12.53
N ALA A 35 20.64 6.19 11.53
CA ALA A 35 19.20 6.04 11.78
C ALA A 35 18.89 4.55 11.91
N ASP A 36 19.11 4.02 13.11
CA ASP A 36 18.88 2.61 13.40
C ASP A 36 17.37 2.31 13.31
N ALA A 37 17.00 1.31 12.49
CA ALA A 37 15.61 0.92 12.30
C ALA A 37 15.03 0.42 13.63
N ALA A 38 13.93 1.02 14.09
CA ALA A 38 13.41 0.72 15.42
C ALA A 38 12.79 -0.68 15.53
N TYR A 39 12.27 -1.22 14.42
CA TYR A 39 11.57 -2.51 14.41
C TYR A 39 11.94 -3.40 13.22
N LYS A 40 11.88 -4.71 13.46
CA LYS A 40 12.03 -5.80 12.50
C LYS A 40 10.81 -6.71 12.58
N ILE A 41 10.08 -6.83 11.48
CA ILE A 41 8.80 -7.54 11.41
C ILE A 41 9.01 -8.83 10.64
N TYR A 42 8.58 -9.94 11.22
CA TYR A 42 8.61 -11.25 10.61
C TYR A 42 7.18 -11.61 10.23
N LEU A 43 6.97 -12.04 8.98
CA LEU A 43 5.67 -12.47 8.45
C LEU A 43 5.58 -14.00 8.44
N LYS A 44 4.36 -14.54 8.49
CA LYS A 44 4.12 -15.99 8.48
C LYS A 44 4.58 -16.67 7.19
N ASN A 45 4.67 -15.92 6.10
CA ASN A 45 5.21 -16.42 4.83
C ASN A 45 6.75 -16.51 4.79
N GLY A 46 7.44 -16.20 5.90
CA GLY A 46 8.91 -16.20 6.00
C GLY A 46 9.59 -14.90 5.58
N SER A 47 8.84 -13.90 5.08
CA SER A 47 9.40 -12.60 4.73
C SER A 47 9.72 -11.76 5.97
N THR A 48 10.73 -10.89 5.86
CA THR A 48 11.13 -9.98 6.93
C THR A 48 11.15 -8.54 6.43
N ILE A 49 10.44 -7.65 7.12
CA ILE A 49 10.43 -6.21 6.85
C ILE A 49 11.35 -5.53 7.87
N LYS A 50 12.30 -4.75 7.36
CA LYS A 50 13.25 -3.93 8.15
C LYS A 50 12.99 -2.46 7.87
N GLY A 51 13.55 -1.56 8.68
CA GLY A 51 13.43 -0.12 8.45
C GLY A 51 12.14 0.49 8.98
N VAL A 52 11.42 -0.21 9.86
CA VAL A 52 10.19 0.31 10.44
C VAL A 52 10.52 1.21 11.62
N THR A 53 10.02 2.44 11.56
CA THR A 53 10.24 3.47 12.58
C THR A 53 9.14 3.47 13.62
N ARG A 54 7.90 3.20 13.22
CA ARG A 54 6.72 3.14 14.08
C ARG A 54 5.69 2.16 13.50
N TYR A 55 4.84 1.62 14.37
CA TYR A 55 3.64 0.93 13.95
C TYR A 55 2.42 1.41 14.72
N GLU A 56 1.23 1.21 14.14
CA GLU A 56 -0.06 1.47 14.75
C GLU A 56 -0.99 0.29 14.45
N LYS A 57 -1.71 -0.19 15.47
CA LYS A 57 -2.61 -1.32 15.36
C LYS A 57 -4.05 -0.81 15.31
N SER A 58 -4.81 -1.20 14.29
CA SER A 58 -6.20 -0.78 14.09
C SER A 58 -7.02 -1.92 13.50
N GLU A 59 -8.09 -2.34 14.18
CA GLU A 59 -9.14 -3.24 13.65
C GLU A 59 -8.67 -4.39 12.74
N GLY A 60 -7.70 -5.19 13.22
CA GLY A 60 -7.21 -6.37 12.51
C GLY A 60 -6.11 -6.11 11.47
N GLU A 61 -5.68 -4.86 11.30
CA GLU A 61 -4.56 -4.44 10.48
C GLU A 61 -3.50 -3.72 11.33
N ILE A 62 -2.22 -3.91 10.99
CA ILE A 62 -1.11 -3.15 11.56
C ILE A 62 -0.50 -2.28 10.47
N LYS A 63 -0.50 -0.97 10.70
CA LYS A 63 0.10 0.05 9.83
C LYS A 63 1.54 0.28 10.26
N PHE A 64 2.46 0.01 9.36
CA PHE A 64 3.89 0.21 9.55
C PHE A 64 4.36 1.46 8.81
N TYR A 65 5.09 2.31 9.52
CA TYR A 65 5.67 3.54 9.00
C TYR A 65 7.16 3.35 8.79
N PHE A 66 7.63 3.75 7.61
CA PHE A 66 9.03 3.75 7.19
C PHE A 66 9.33 5.08 6.49
N GLU A 67 10.60 5.39 6.26
CA GLU A 67 11.01 6.66 5.64
C GLU A 67 10.38 6.88 4.25
N GLY A 68 10.09 5.79 3.52
CA GLY A 68 9.46 5.79 2.21
C GLY A 68 7.92 5.73 2.18
N GLY A 69 7.24 5.76 3.34
CA GLY A 69 5.77 5.75 3.40
C GLY A 69 5.18 4.83 4.48
N MET A 70 3.95 4.39 4.23
CA MET A 70 3.17 3.53 5.11
C MET A 70 2.73 2.27 4.37
N VAL A 71 2.76 1.12 5.06
CA VAL A 71 2.16 -0.13 4.58
C VAL A 71 1.24 -0.69 5.66
N GLY A 72 0.03 -1.08 5.27
CA GLY A 72 -0.90 -1.82 6.11
C GLY A 72 -0.75 -3.32 5.86
N ILE A 73 -0.65 -4.11 6.93
CA ILE A 73 -0.52 -5.57 6.88
C ILE A 73 -1.53 -6.18 7.84
N PRO A 74 -2.35 -7.15 7.40
CA PRO A 74 -3.26 -7.86 8.30
C PRO A 74 -2.51 -8.49 9.47
N GLU A 75 -3.05 -8.37 10.68
CA GLU A 75 -2.44 -8.96 11.88
C GLU A 75 -2.29 -10.48 11.75
N ALA A 76 -3.21 -11.12 11.03
CA ALA A 76 -3.17 -12.55 10.75
C ALA A 76 -1.92 -12.99 9.98
N ASP A 77 -1.24 -12.09 9.26
CA ASP A 77 -0.06 -12.41 8.45
C ASP A 77 1.25 -12.15 9.20
N ILE A 78 1.18 -11.52 10.37
CA ILE A 78 2.34 -11.15 11.17
C ILE A 78 2.68 -12.31 12.11
N LEU A 79 3.96 -12.70 12.10
CA LEU A 79 4.49 -13.74 12.98
C LEU A 79 5.06 -13.15 14.26
N LYS A 80 5.90 -12.10 14.14
CA LYS A 80 6.61 -11.49 15.26
C LYS A 80 7.06 -10.07 14.91
N ILE A 81 7.07 -9.17 15.88
CA ILE A 81 7.68 -7.84 15.78
C ILE A 81 8.80 -7.77 16.83
N GLU A 82 10.03 -7.52 16.40
CA GLU A 82 11.20 -7.32 17.28
C GLU A 82 11.59 -5.85 17.29
N SER A 83 11.76 -5.26 18.47
CA SER A 83 12.34 -3.92 18.62
C SER A 83 13.87 -4.01 18.72
N SER A 84 14.57 -3.24 17.88
CA SER A 84 16.05 -3.23 17.81
C SER A 84 16.69 -2.46 18.97
N LYS A 85 15.89 -1.72 19.75
CA LYS A 85 16.35 -0.85 20.83
C LYS A 85 15.51 -1.09 22.07
N GLU A 86 16.17 -1.32 23.21
CA GLU A 86 15.55 -1.20 24.52
C GLU A 86 15.00 0.22 24.67
N LEU A 87 13.71 0.40 24.41
CA LEU A 87 13.01 1.63 24.67
C LEU A 87 12.97 1.82 26.20
N ILE A 88 13.79 2.75 26.69
CA ILE A 88 13.54 3.43 27.95
C ILE A 88 12.06 3.84 27.93
N LYS A 89 11.30 3.22 28.83
CA LYS A 89 9.92 3.56 29.15
C LYS A 89 9.86 5.06 29.43
N ASP A 90 8.93 5.74 28.78
CA ASP A 90 7.96 6.64 29.43
C ASP A 90 7.31 7.54 28.37
N ILE A 91 6.32 6.98 27.68
CA ILE A 91 5.17 7.75 27.27
C ILE A 91 3.99 7.10 27.99
N LYS A 92 3.52 7.81 29.02
CA LYS A 92 2.37 7.47 29.86
C LYS A 92 1.23 6.88 29.02
N PRO A 93 0.82 5.64 29.29
CA PRO A 93 -0.50 5.16 28.91
C PRO A 93 -1.52 6.01 29.67
N ALA A 94 -2.45 6.64 28.95
CA ALA A 94 -3.68 7.06 29.56
C ALA A 94 -4.36 5.80 30.13
N GLU A 95 -4.56 5.79 31.45
CA GLU A 95 -5.26 4.76 32.20
C GLU A 95 -6.54 4.33 31.49
N ILE A 96 -6.56 3.09 31.02
CA ILE A 96 -7.79 2.30 30.96
C ILE A 96 -7.52 1.08 31.84
N LYS A 97 -8.32 1.01 32.90
CA LYS A 97 -8.18 0.08 34.03
C LYS A 97 -8.16 -1.39 33.56
N PRO A 98 -7.36 -2.25 34.21
CA PRO A 98 -7.36 -3.68 33.98
C PRO A 98 -8.57 -4.34 34.69
N ALA A 99 -9.29 -5.20 33.98
CA ALA A 99 -10.18 -6.18 34.60
C ALA A 99 -9.72 -7.57 34.18
N GLU A 100 -9.38 -8.34 35.20
CA GLU A 100 -8.80 -9.68 35.18
C GLU A 100 -9.59 -10.72 34.39
N GLU A 101 -8.82 -11.70 33.92
CA GLU A 101 -9.13 -13.13 33.81
C GLU A 101 -10.59 -13.56 33.95
N LEU A 102 -11.10 -14.26 32.92
CA LEU A 102 -11.64 -15.59 33.21
C LEU A 102 -11.49 -16.54 32.03
N LYS A 103 -11.06 -17.75 32.44
CA LYS A 103 -10.66 -18.93 31.68
C LYS A 103 -11.68 -19.42 30.66
N GLU A 104 -11.12 -20.09 29.66
CA GLU A 104 -11.72 -21.14 28.84
C GLU A 104 -12.65 -22.06 29.65
N GLU A 105 -13.83 -22.36 29.11
CA GLU A 105 -14.34 -23.73 29.15
C GLU A 105 -15.23 -24.05 27.93
N ARG A 106 -15.16 -25.32 27.58
CA ARG A 106 -15.57 -26.03 26.37
C ARG A 106 -17.09 -26.25 26.22
N THR A 107 -17.51 -26.31 24.96
CA THR A 107 -18.43 -27.31 24.37
C THR A 107 -19.90 -27.37 24.85
N LYS A 108 -20.85 -27.03 23.97
CA LYS A 108 -21.84 -27.94 23.33
C LYS A 108 -22.84 -27.16 22.46
N ALA A 109 -23.11 -27.71 21.28
CA ALA A 109 -24.24 -27.36 20.41
C ALA A 109 -25.59 -27.76 21.04
N PRO A 110 -26.69 -27.12 20.60
CA PRO A 110 -27.91 -27.87 20.35
C PRO A 110 -28.48 -27.65 18.94
N GLU A 111 -29.16 -28.71 18.51
CA GLU A 111 -29.90 -28.99 17.29
C GLU A 111 -31.04 -28.02 16.91
N PRO A 112 -31.61 -28.16 15.70
CA PRO A 112 -32.64 -27.30 15.14
C PRO A 112 -34.05 -27.72 15.60
N GLU A 113 -34.86 -26.76 16.06
CA GLU A 113 -36.27 -27.00 16.35
C GLU A 113 -37.16 -26.79 15.12
N THR A 114 -38.01 -27.80 14.94
CA THR A 114 -38.99 -28.00 13.88
C THR A 114 -40.37 -27.52 14.34
N ARG A 115 -41.08 -26.81 13.44
CA ARG A 115 -42.56 -26.61 13.29
C ARG A 115 -43.49 -26.59 14.52
N ARG A 116 -44.37 -25.57 14.54
CA ARG A 116 -45.85 -25.67 14.64
C ARG A 116 -46.46 -24.47 13.88
N ASP A 117 -47.15 -24.70 12.76
CA ASP A 117 -48.62 -24.81 12.63
C ASP A 117 -49.38 -23.52 13.02
N VAL A 118 -49.79 -22.77 12.00
CA VAL A 118 -50.89 -21.80 12.10
C VAL A 118 -51.89 -22.10 10.97
N PRO A 119 -53.16 -22.42 11.29
CA PRO A 119 -54.20 -22.66 10.29
C PRO A 119 -55.01 -21.39 10.00
N GLY A 120 -55.36 -21.21 8.72
CA GLY A 120 -56.58 -20.53 8.28
C GLY A 120 -56.56 -19.00 8.20
N SER A 121 -56.52 -18.48 6.97
CA SER A 121 -57.49 -17.46 6.57
C SER A 121 -57.60 -17.43 5.06
N ASP A 122 -58.75 -17.86 4.59
CA ASP A 122 -59.25 -17.68 3.23
C ASP A 122 -59.09 -16.23 2.76
N ARG A 123 -58.56 -16.03 1.55
CA ARG A 123 -58.84 -14.82 0.76
C ARG A 123 -58.89 -15.14 -0.74
N PRO A 124 -59.92 -14.67 -1.46
CA PRO A 124 -60.28 -15.21 -2.77
C PRO A 124 -59.33 -14.79 -3.89
N GLN A 125 -59.21 -15.69 -4.86
CA GLN A 125 -58.68 -15.43 -6.20
C GLN A 125 -59.45 -14.28 -6.85
N GLU A 126 -58.73 -13.22 -7.22
CA GLU A 126 -59.18 -12.26 -8.22
C GLU A 126 -58.29 -12.43 -9.46
N THR A 127 -58.84 -13.17 -10.42
CA THR A 127 -58.33 -13.31 -11.77
C THR A 127 -58.41 -11.95 -12.46
N SER A 128 -57.27 -11.27 -12.58
CA SER A 128 -57.13 -10.15 -13.52
C SER A 128 -56.49 -10.68 -14.79
N ASP A 129 -57.20 -10.49 -15.89
CA ASP A 129 -56.81 -10.84 -17.25
C ASP A 129 -55.47 -10.19 -17.61
N ILE A 130 -54.39 -10.96 -17.50
CA ILE A 130 -53.08 -10.58 -18.04
C ILE A 130 -53.13 -10.81 -19.54
N LYS A 131 -53.50 -9.74 -20.24
CA LYS A 131 -53.35 -9.56 -21.68
C LYS A 131 -51.90 -9.88 -22.07
N THR A 132 -51.70 -11.07 -22.64
CA THR A 132 -50.42 -11.55 -23.17
C THR A 132 -49.96 -10.61 -24.29
N GLN A 133 -49.04 -9.71 -23.95
CA GLN A 133 -48.26 -8.96 -24.93
C GLN A 133 -47.19 -9.89 -25.54
N PRO A 134 -46.81 -9.66 -26.82
CA PRO A 134 -46.05 -10.62 -27.61
C PRO A 134 -44.63 -10.86 -27.05
N ALA A 135 -44.28 -12.14 -26.93
CA ALA A 135 -43.05 -12.64 -26.30
C ALA A 135 -41.76 -12.43 -27.13
N ASP A 136 -41.83 -11.73 -28.26
CA ASP A 136 -40.71 -11.61 -29.20
C ASP A 136 -39.79 -10.40 -28.92
N ASP A 137 -40.27 -9.36 -28.22
CA ASP A 137 -39.44 -8.19 -27.90
C ASP A 137 -38.52 -8.39 -26.66
N ILE A 138 -38.83 -9.37 -25.80
CA ILE A 138 -38.07 -9.63 -24.56
C ILE A 138 -36.74 -10.36 -24.84
N LYS A 139 -36.68 -11.19 -25.88
CA LYS A 139 -35.45 -11.93 -26.24
C LYS A 139 -34.34 -11.03 -26.79
N THR A 140 -34.70 -9.95 -27.48
CA THR A 140 -33.72 -9.04 -28.09
C THR A 140 -33.01 -8.19 -27.04
N GLN A 141 -33.72 -7.75 -25.99
CA GLN A 141 -33.13 -6.95 -24.90
C GLN A 141 -32.17 -7.74 -24.01
N SER A 142 -32.42 -9.04 -23.81
CA SER A 142 -31.51 -9.92 -23.06
C SER A 142 -30.15 -10.10 -23.75
N ALA A 143 -30.16 -10.28 -25.08
CA ALA A 143 -28.93 -10.52 -25.85
C ALA A 143 -28.02 -9.28 -25.93
N GLU A 144 -28.59 -8.07 -25.90
CA GLU A 144 -27.82 -6.82 -25.85
C GLU A 144 -27.19 -6.59 -24.48
N ALA A 145 -27.90 -6.93 -23.39
CA ALA A 145 -27.38 -6.85 -22.03
C ALA A 145 -26.18 -7.78 -21.82
N ASP A 146 -26.24 -9.01 -22.32
CA ASP A 146 -25.15 -9.98 -22.20
C ASP A 146 -23.89 -9.53 -22.96
N LYS A 147 -24.06 -8.95 -24.16
CA LYS A 147 -22.94 -8.39 -24.94
C LYS A 147 -22.27 -7.22 -24.21
N LYS A 148 -23.06 -6.30 -23.64
CA LYS A 148 -22.53 -5.18 -22.84
C LYS A 148 -21.77 -5.68 -21.61
N ALA A 149 -22.30 -6.68 -20.90
CA ALA A 149 -21.64 -7.27 -19.75
C ALA A 149 -20.29 -7.92 -20.12
N GLN A 150 -20.23 -8.61 -21.27
CA GLN A 150 -18.99 -9.19 -21.77
C GLN A 150 -17.96 -8.12 -22.16
N GLU A 151 -18.39 -7.02 -22.80
CA GLU A 151 -17.50 -5.90 -23.14
C GLU A 151 -16.93 -5.23 -21.89
N ILE A 152 -17.77 -4.98 -20.87
CA ILE A 152 -17.34 -4.42 -19.58
C ILE A 152 -16.31 -5.33 -18.92
N ALA A 153 -16.59 -6.64 -18.84
CA ALA A 153 -15.66 -7.61 -18.24
C ALA A 153 -14.31 -7.64 -18.99
N GLY A 154 -14.32 -7.54 -20.31
CA GLY A 154 -13.11 -7.46 -21.13
C GLY A 154 -12.27 -6.22 -20.83
N LYS A 155 -12.90 -5.03 -20.81
CA LYS A 155 -12.22 -3.77 -20.52
C LYS A 155 -11.73 -3.67 -19.08
N GLU A 156 -12.45 -4.23 -18.11
CA GLU A 156 -11.99 -4.33 -16.72
C GLU A 156 -10.76 -5.23 -16.57
N ALA A 157 -10.70 -6.34 -17.30
CA ALA A 157 -9.52 -7.20 -17.32
C ALA A 157 -8.31 -6.48 -17.94
N GLU A 158 -8.51 -5.71 -19.01
CA GLU A 158 -7.47 -4.89 -19.63
C GLU A 158 -6.98 -3.78 -18.68
N LEU A 159 -7.90 -3.11 -17.98
CA LEU A 159 -7.57 -2.11 -16.98
C LEU A 159 -6.68 -2.69 -15.87
N ARG A 160 -7.02 -3.87 -15.34
CA ARG A 160 -6.21 -4.56 -14.33
C ARG A 160 -4.81 -4.90 -14.85
N LYS A 161 -4.68 -5.31 -16.12
CA LYS A 161 -3.38 -5.58 -16.74
C LYS A 161 -2.53 -4.31 -16.79
N ILE A 162 -3.10 -3.19 -17.22
CA ILE A 162 -2.40 -1.90 -17.27
C ILE A 162 -1.97 -1.47 -15.88
N GLU A 163 -2.82 -1.61 -14.86
CA GLU A 163 -2.46 -1.28 -13.47
C GLU A 163 -1.27 -2.10 -12.96
N GLY A 164 -1.22 -3.41 -13.28
CA GLY A 164 -0.07 -4.26 -12.99
C GLY A 164 1.21 -3.79 -13.69
N GLU A 165 1.13 -3.44 -14.99
CA GLU A 165 2.27 -2.88 -15.73
C GLU A 165 2.73 -1.52 -15.15
N LEU A 166 1.79 -0.71 -14.68
CA LEU A 166 2.08 0.60 -14.09
C LEU A 166 2.80 0.45 -12.75
N LEU A 167 2.38 -0.50 -11.92
CA LEU A 167 3.03 -0.82 -10.64
C LEU A 167 4.46 -1.32 -10.84
N THR A 168 4.66 -2.27 -11.76
CA THR A 168 6.00 -2.78 -12.09
C THR A 168 6.90 -1.69 -12.68
N THR A 169 6.36 -0.81 -13.54
CA THR A 169 7.10 0.33 -14.09
C THR A 169 7.47 1.33 -13.01
N ARG A 170 6.57 1.64 -12.05
CA ARG A 170 6.88 2.52 -10.91
C ARG A 170 8.01 1.96 -10.05
N ALA A 171 7.98 0.67 -9.74
CA ALA A 171 9.05 0.01 -8.99
C ALA A 171 10.40 0.09 -9.71
N ARG A 172 10.42 -0.12 -11.04
CA ARG A 172 11.64 0.04 -11.86
C ARG A 172 12.17 1.46 -11.84
N ILE A 173 11.29 2.46 -11.98
CA ILE A 173 11.66 3.88 -11.91
C ILE A 173 12.30 4.19 -10.56
N GLN A 174 11.70 3.73 -9.46
CA GLN A 174 12.22 3.97 -8.11
C GLN A 174 13.60 3.34 -7.92
N ASN A 175 13.78 2.08 -8.34
CA ASN A 175 15.06 1.39 -8.25
C ASN A 175 16.14 2.08 -9.10
N LEU A 176 15.80 2.54 -10.30
CA LEU A 176 16.73 3.27 -11.16
C LEU A 176 17.03 4.66 -10.61
N TYR A 177 16.06 5.35 -9.99
CA TYR A 177 16.29 6.68 -9.45
C TYR A 177 17.32 6.67 -8.31
N ILE A 178 17.34 5.61 -7.49
CA ILE A 178 18.29 5.44 -6.39
C ILE A 178 19.67 5.03 -6.91
N ASN A 179 19.73 4.16 -7.92
CA ASN A 179 20.98 3.49 -8.31
C ASN A 179 21.60 3.99 -9.62
N ALA A 180 20.94 4.87 -10.38
CA ALA A 180 21.42 5.32 -11.68
C ALA A 180 22.72 6.12 -11.55
N SER A 181 23.83 5.43 -11.81
CA SER A 181 25.17 5.98 -11.78
C SER A 181 25.75 6.10 -13.19
N SER A 182 25.22 5.32 -14.14
CA SER A 182 25.65 5.29 -15.53
C SER A 182 24.68 6.00 -16.49
N ASP A 183 25.19 6.44 -17.64
CA ASP A 183 24.36 7.06 -18.69
C ASP A 183 23.35 6.07 -19.31
N ALA A 184 23.70 4.77 -19.34
CA ALA A 184 22.79 3.72 -19.76
C ALA A 184 21.57 3.61 -18.82
N GLU A 185 21.79 3.64 -17.50
CA GLU A 185 20.70 3.60 -16.51
C GLU A 185 19.82 4.85 -16.57
N ARG A 186 20.41 6.03 -16.84
CA ARG A 186 19.66 7.27 -17.06
C ARG A 186 18.76 7.19 -18.29
N SER A 187 19.25 6.61 -19.38
CA SER A 187 18.44 6.35 -20.59
C SER A 187 17.27 5.40 -20.30
N MET A 188 17.54 4.31 -19.57
CA MET A 188 16.49 3.38 -19.13
C MET A 188 15.46 4.06 -18.23
N LEU A 189 15.89 4.94 -17.31
CA LEU A 189 15.00 5.70 -16.45
C LEU A 189 14.07 6.60 -17.28
N GLN A 190 14.62 7.32 -18.26
CA GLN A 190 13.85 8.15 -19.17
C GLN A 190 12.82 7.33 -19.97
N GLN A 191 13.23 6.16 -20.47
CA GLN A 191 12.32 5.26 -21.18
C GLN A 191 11.18 4.76 -20.28
N ASN A 192 11.47 4.35 -19.04
CA ASN A 192 10.45 3.91 -18.09
C ASN A 192 9.50 5.06 -17.70
N MET A 193 9.99 6.29 -17.55
CA MET A 193 9.14 7.46 -17.33
C MET A 193 8.20 7.73 -18.51
N MET A 194 8.69 7.61 -19.75
CA MET A 194 7.82 7.73 -20.94
C MET A 194 6.79 6.62 -21.00
N ARG A 195 7.18 5.36 -20.71
CA ARG A 195 6.25 4.23 -20.65
C ARG A 195 5.17 4.45 -19.60
N LYS A 196 5.53 4.93 -18.40
CA LYS A 196 4.57 5.27 -17.33
C LYS A 196 3.51 6.25 -17.82
N ARG A 197 3.91 7.33 -18.50
CA ARG A 197 2.96 8.33 -19.04
C ARG A 197 1.99 7.73 -20.05
N LYS A 198 2.47 6.81 -20.91
CA LYS A 198 1.61 6.11 -21.87
C LYS A 198 0.58 5.23 -21.16
N LEU A 199 1.02 4.42 -20.20
CA LEU A 199 0.14 3.56 -19.40
C LEU A 199 -0.89 4.38 -18.61
N GLU A 200 -0.51 5.55 -18.06
CA GLU A 200 -1.44 6.44 -17.36
C GLU A 200 -2.51 7.03 -18.31
N ALA A 201 -2.13 7.36 -19.54
CA ALA A 201 -3.08 7.83 -20.56
C ALA A 201 -4.03 6.72 -21.03
N GLU A 202 -3.51 5.50 -21.27
CA GLU A 202 -4.31 4.33 -21.63
C GLU A 202 -5.27 3.93 -20.51
N LYS A 203 -4.80 3.93 -19.26
CA LYS A 203 -5.63 3.69 -18.07
C LYS A 203 -6.81 4.65 -18.05
N LYS A 204 -6.54 5.96 -18.15
CA LYS A 204 -7.59 6.99 -18.13
C LYS A 204 -8.61 6.78 -19.26
N LYS A 205 -8.13 6.49 -20.48
CA LYS A 205 -9.01 6.22 -21.63
C LYS A 205 -9.95 5.04 -21.35
N LEU A 206 -9.44 3.93 -20.81
CA LEU A 206 -10.25 2.77 -20.45
C LEU A 206 -11.24 3.04 -19.32
N GLU A 207 -10.86 3.83 -18.32
CA GLU A 207 -11.78 4.27 -17.26
C GLU A 207 -12.94 5.10 -17.82
N ASP A 208 -12.65 6.03 -18.74
CA ASP A 208 -13.66 6.85 -19.40
C ASP A 208 -14.61 5.99 -20.28
N GLU A 209 -14.07 5.01 -21.02
CA GLU A 209 -14.86 4.06 -21.81
C GLU A 209 -15.74 3.16 -20.94
N LEU A 210 -15.21 2.62 -19.85
CA LEU A 210 -15.98 1.81 -18.89
C LEU A 210 -17.10 2.63 -18.24
N LYS A 211 -16.82 3.89 -17.92
CA LYS A 211 -17.83 4.80 -17.39
C LYS A 211 -18.95 5.03 -18.40
N ALA A 212 -18.64 5.25 -19.67
CA ALA A 212 -19.64 5.41 -20.73
C ALA A 212 -20.49 4.15 -20.93
N LEU A 213 -19.86 2.95 -20.92
CA LEU A 213 -20.59 1.68 -21.06
C LEU A 213 -21.55 1.40 -19.90
N ARG A 214 -21.21 1.84 -18.68
CA ARG A 214 -22.07 1.65 -17.51
C ARG A 214 -23.23 2.65 -17.42
N GLN A 215 -23.15 3.76 -18.15
CA GLN A 215 -24.18 4.81 -18.15
C GLN A 215 -25.21 4.63 -19.28
N ASN A 216 -24.92 3.76 -20.26
CA ASN A 216 -25.76 3.45 -21.43
C ASN A 216 -26.50 2.13 -21.30
#